data_AF-A0A6A6ZWI6-F1
#
_entry.id   AF-A0A6A6ZWI6-F1
#
_cell.length_a   1.000
_cell.length_b   1.000
_cell.length_c   1.000
_cell.angle_alpha   90.00
_cell.angle_beta   90.00
_cell.angle_gamma   90.00
#
_symmetry.space_group_name_H-M   'P 1'
#
loop_
_entity.id
_entity.type
_entity.pdbx_description
1 polymer ?
#
loop_
_entity_poly.entity_id
_entity_poly.type
_entity_poly.pdbx_seq_one_letter_code
_entity_poly.pdbx_strand_id
1 'polypeptide(L)'
;MGHVVTGLDCALDPAQLVEENAFFARDAVLSHLEYWRPHLHTAKASTASVATPASLSLAIQISTSTTQEQIHAVSQTALIKKLSRSLMMDASEIDAAQALSIHGMDSLVAVEMKN
;
A
#
# COMPACT_ATOMS: atom_id res chain seq x y z
N MET A 1 -29.58 -11.42 17.70
CA MET A 1 -29.51 -10.56 16.50
C MET A 1 -28.05 -10.25 16.25
N GLY A 2 -27.36 -11.08 15.48
CA GLY A 2 -25.96 -10.88 15.11
C GLY A 2 -25.90 -10.34 13.68
N HIS A 3 -25.10 -9.31 13.45
CA HIS A 3 -24.88 -8.76 12.12
C HIS A 3 -23.55 -9.30 11.59
N VAL A 4 -23.59 -9.89 10.39
CA VAL A 4 -22.39 -10.31 9.67
C VAL A 4 -22.11 -9.24 8.63
N VAL A 5 -20.93 -8.62 8.71
CA VAL A 5 -20.50 -7.60 7.76
C VAL A 5 -19.68 -8.29 6.67
N THR A 6 -20.19 -8.26 5.44
CA THR A 6 -19.46 -8.75 4.25
C THR A 6 -19.38 -7.62 3.22
N GLY A 7 -18.20 -7.39 2.64
CA GLY A 7 -17.98 -6.36 1.61
C GLY A 7 -17.05 -5.22 2.04
N LEU A 8 -15.85 -5.57 2.52
CA LEU A 8 -14.85 -4.60 3.04
C LEU A 8 -13.96 -3.95 1.96
N ASP A 9 -14.16 -4.31 0.68
CA ASP A 9 -13.36 -3.83 -0.46
C ASP A 9 -14.19 -3.06 -1.51
N CYS A 10 -15.37 -2.54 -1.15
CA CYS A 10 -15.99 -1.55 -2.02
C CYS A 10 -15.22 -0.24 -1.83
N ALA A 11 -14.67 0.29 -2.93
CA ALA A 11 -14.20 1.67 -3.01
C ALA A 11 -15.37 2.60 -2.64
N LEU A 12 -15.55 2.85 -1.35
CA LEU A 12 -16.58 3.76 -0.84
C LEU A 12 -16.10 5.17 -1.14
N ASP A 13 -16.87 5.85 -1.99
CA ASP A 13 -16.76 7.27 -2.20
C ASP A 13 -16.85 7.99 -0.83
N PRO A 14 -15.81 8.72 -0.39
CA PRO A 14 -15.80 9.39 0.90
C PRO A 14 -16.92 10.43 1.04
N ALA A 15 -17.57 10.84 -0.06
CA ALA A 15 -18.72 11.72 -0.03
C ALA A 15 -19.99 11.08 0.59
N GLN A 16 -20.14 9.74 0.53
CA GLN A 16 -21.31 9.05 1.12
C GLN A 16 -21.16 8.73 2.61
N LEU A 17 -19.94 8.74 3.16
CA LEU A 17 -19.67 8.37 4.56
C LEU A 17 -19.93 9.50 5.57
N VAL A 18 -20.28 10.71 5.11
CA VAL A 18 -20.50 11.87 6.00
C VAL A 18 -21.86 11.80 6.69
N GLU A 19 -22.88 11.18 6.06
CA GLU A 19 -24.23 11.14 6.63
C GLU A 19 -24.49 9.94 7.56
N GLU A 20 -23.82 8.80 7.36
CA GLU A 20 -23.87 7.67 8.27
C GLU A 20 -22.51 7.46 8.93
N ASN A 21 -22.34 8.02 10.13
CA ASN A 21 -21.30 7.59 11.05
C ASN A 21 -21.52 6.08 11.31
N ALA A 22 -20.83 5.23 10.56
CA ALA A 22 -20.93 3.79 10.66
C ALA A 22 -20.80 3.39 12.12
N PHE A 23 -21.73 2.58 12.62
CA PHE A 23 -21.85 2.21 14.04
C PHE A 23 -20.52 1.75 14.67
N PHE A 24 -19.65 1.13 13.86
CA PHE A 24 -18.34 0.61 14.26
C PHE A 24 -17.28 1.70 14.49
N ALA A 25 -17.46 2.92 13.97
CA ALA A 25 -16.50 4.02 14.11
C ALA A 25 -16.33 4.50 15.57
N ARG A 26 -17.31 4.21 16.42
CA ARG A 26 -17.34 4.55 17.86
C ARG A 26 -17.02 3.37 18.78
N ASP A 27 -16.70 2.20 18.25
CA ASP A 27 -16.34 1.04 19.06
C ASP A 27 -14.97 1.28 19.73
N ALA A 28 -14.93 1.19 21.07
CA ALA A 28 -13.70 1.35 21.84
C ALA A 28 -12.67 0.27 21.52
N VAL A 29 -13.12 -0.95 21.16
CA VAL A 29 -12.25 -2.07 20.79
C VAL A 29 -11.58 -1.79 19.46
N LEU A 30 -12.28 -1.22 18.48
CA LEU A 30 -11.76 -0.97 17.13
C LEU A 30 -11.12 0.43 16.98
N SER A 31 -11.14 1.24 18.04
CA SER A 31 -10.65 2.62 18.06
C SER A 31 -9.16 2.79 17.74
N HIS A 32 -8.36 1.74 17.95
CA HIS A 32 -6.92 1.73 17.69
C HIS A 32 -6.57 1.43 16.23
N LEU A 33 -7.53 0.98 15.42
CA LEU A 33 -7.29 0.65 14.02
C LEU A 33 -7.46 1.90 13.16
N GLU A 34 -6.35 2.55 12.83
CA GLU A 34 -6.31 3.83 12.08
C GLU A 34 -6.94 3.75 10.68
N TYR A 35 -6.98 2.56 10.08
CA TYR A 35 -7.64 2.29 8.80
C TYR A 35 -9.16 2.53 8.84
N TRP A 36 -9.77 2.48 10.03
CA TRP A 36 -11.22 2.60 10.24
C TRP A 36 -11.68 4.04 10.40
N ARG A 37 -10.75 5.00 10.38
CA ARG A 37 -11.05 6.43 10.52
C ARG A 37 -10.49 7.25 9.35
N PRO A 38 -10.96 7.02 8.11
CA PRO A 38 -10.52 7.81 6.94
C PRO A 38 -10.67 9.33 7.15
N HIS A 39 -11.68 9.73 7.92
CA HIS A 39 -11.98 11.13 8.25
C HIS A 39 -10.92 11.81 9.14
N LEU A 40 -10.07 11.05 9.86
CA LEU A 40 -9.01 11.60 10.71
C LEU A 40 -7.67 11.79 9.97
N HIS A 41 -7.49 11.15 8.81
CA HIS A 41 -6.26 11.28 8.02
C HIS A 41 -6.09 12.66 7.37
N THR A 42 -7.16 13.47 7.30
CA THR A 42 -7.09 14.82 6.71
C THR A 42 -6.38 15.86 7.59
N ALA A 43 -6.10 15.55 8.86
CA ALA A 43 -5.62 16.54 9.84
C ALA A 43 -4.11 16.51 10.14
N LYS A 44 -3.33 15.57 9.60
CA LYS A 44 -1.87 15.51 9.88
C LYS A 44 -1.07 16.19 8.77
N ALA A 45 -1.14 17.52 8.74
CA ALA A 45 -0.27 18.35 7.94
C ALA A 45 1.19 18.19 8.38
N SER A 46 2.02 17.80 7.41
CA SER A 46 3.45 17.57 7.44
C SER A 46 4.28 18.62 8.18
N THR A 47 5.14 18.18 9.10
CA THR A 47 6.36 18.93 9.43
C THR A 47 7.41 18.55 8.38
N ALA A 48 7.84 19.54 7.60
CA ALA A 48 8.81 19.39 6.52
C ALA A 48 10.19 19.00 7.07
N SER A 49 10.54 17.71 6.92
CA SER A 49 11.92 17.27 6.94
C SER A 49 12.35 17.06 5.48
N VAL A 50 13.53 17.55 5.12
CA VAL A 50 14.10 17.44 3.77
C VAL A 50 14.23 15.96 3.44
N ALA A 51 13.22 15.43 2.73
CA ALA A 51 13.15 14.03 2.36
C ALA A 51 14.04 13.81 1.14
N THR A 52 15.15 13.11 1.34
CA THR A 52 15.86 12.43 0.26
C THR A 52 14.87 11.56 -0.52
N PRO A 53 15.01 11.40 -1.84
CA PRO A 53 14.03 10.70 -2.70
C PRO A 53 13.74 9.26 -2.24
N ALA A 54 14.63 8.63 -1.49
CA ALA A 54 14.44 7.31 -0.90
C ALA A 54 13.38 7.24 0.24
N SER A 55 12.91 8.38 0.76
CA SER A 55 11.95 8.46 1.87
C SER A 55 10.54 8.89 1.44
N LEU A 56 10.34 9.25 0.18
CA LEU A 56 9.02 9.61 -0.34
C LEU A 56 8.19 8.35 -0.56
N SER A 57 6.91 8.39 -0.17
CA SER A 57 5.96 7.31 -0.48
C SER A 57 5.94 7.02 -1.98
N LEU A 58 5.83 5.75 -2.36
CA LEU A 58 5.80 5.32 -3.77
C LEU A 58 4.75 6.08 -4.58
N ALA A 59 3.60 6.37 -3.97
CA ALA A 59 2.53 7.15 -4.60
C ALA A 59 2.99 8.57 -4.99
N ILE A 60 3.85 9.19 -4.17
CA ILE A 60 4.40 10.54 -4.44
C ILE A 60 5.48 10.46 -5.53
N GLN A 61 6.30 9.41 -5.52
CA GLN A 61 7.33 9.23 -6.55
C GLN A 61 6.71 8.98 -7.94
N ILE A 62 5.63 8.22 -8.00
CA ILE A 62 4.89 7.98 -9.24
C ILE A 62 4.19 9.26 -9.71
N SER A 63 3.53 10.02 -8.82
CA SER A 63 2.82 11.25 -9.21
C SER A 63 3.74 12.41 -9.60
N THR A 64 4.99 12.40 -9.14
CA THR A 64 6.01 13.40 -9.51
C THR A 64 6.82 13.01 -10.75
N SER A 65 6.70 11.77 -11.22
CA SER A 65 7.36 11.31 -12.43
C SER A 65 6.63 11.85 -13.67
N THR A 66 7.38 12.49 -14.56
CA THR A 66 6.84 13.15 -15.77
C THR A 66 6.93 12.28 -17.02
N THR A 67 7.69 11.19 -16.95
CA THR A 67 7.94 10.28 -18.08
C THR A 67 7.56 8.85 -17.72
N GLN A 68 7.10 8.09 -18.72
CA GLN A 68 6.67 6.70 -18.54
C GLN A 68 7.84 5.82 -18.09
N GLU A 69 9.04 6.09 -18.58
CA GLU A 69 10.27 5.39 -18.22
C GLU A 69 10.62 5.57 -16.74
N GLN A 70 10.40 6.77 -16.19
CA GLN A 70 10.61 7.03 -14.76
C GLN A 70 9.60 6.28 -13.90
N ILE A 71 8.32 6.26 -14.29
CA ILE A 71 7.28 5.48 -13.59
C ILE A 71 7.64 3.99 -13.61
N HIS A 72 8.09 3.49 -14.76
CA HIS A 72 8.52 2.10 -14.90
C HIS A 72 9.73 1.80 -13.99
N ALA A 73 10.76 2.64 -14.00
CA ALA A 73 11.95 2.46 -13.17
C ALA A 73 11.62 2.48 -11.66
N VAL A 74 10.78 3.42 -11.22
CA VAL A 74 10.36 3.53 -9.82
C VAL A 74 9.53 2.32 -9.38
N SER A 75 8.54 1.92 -10.19
CA SER A 75 7.69 0.77 -9.89
C SER A 75 8.47 -0.54 -9.90
N GLN A 76 9.35 -0.74 -10.88
CA GLN A 76 10.23 -1.90 -10.96
C GLN A 76 11.15 -2.00 -9.73
N THR A 77 11.80 -0.90 -9.34
CA THR A 77 12.66 -0.86 -8.15
C THR A 77 11.88 -1.21 -6.87
N ALA A 78 10.65 -0.70 -6.75
CA ALA A 78 9.78 -0.99 -5.62
C ALA A 78 9.37 -2.46 -5.55
N LEU A 79 9.00 -3.04 -6.69
CA LEU A 79 8.61 -4.44 -6.81
C LEU A 79 9.79 -5.37 -6.50
N ILE A 80 10.98 -5.09 -7.03
CA ILE A 80 12.20 -5.86 -6.72
C ILE A 80 12.48 -5.82 -5.22
N LYS A 81 12.40 -4.65 -4.59
CA LYS A 81 12.62 -4.52 -3.14
C LYS A 81 11.56 -5.25 -2.31
N LYS A 82 10.31 -5.30 -2.77
CA LYS A 82 9.24 -6.06 -2.10
C LYS A 82 9.46 -7.56 -2.27
N LEU A 83 9.83 -8.00 -3.48
CA LEU A 83 10.12 -9.41 -3.79
C LEU A 83 11.33 -9.91 -3.02
N SER A 84 12.42 -9.13 -2.97
CA SER A 84 13.64 -9.50 -2.23
C SER A 84 13.37 -9.70 -0.74
N ARG A 85 12.47 -8.89 -0.17
CA ARG A 85 12.03 -9.05 1.22
C ARG A 85 11.22 -10.32 1.46
N SER A 86 10.33 -10.68 0.53
CA SER A 86 9.51 -11.90 0.64
C SER A 86 10.37 -13.16 0.45
N LEU A 87 11.32 -13.13 -0.48
CA LEU A 87 12.25 -14.23 -0.75
C LEU A 87 13.44 -14.30 0.22
N MET A 88 13.61 -13.32 1.11
CA MET A 88 14.80 -13.16 1.96
C MET A 88 16.12 -13.15 1.17
N MET A 89 16.11 -12.55 -0.02
CA MET A 89 17.26 -12.41 -0.91
C MET A 89 17.73 -10.96 -1.01
N ASP A 90 18.97 -10.76 -1.41
CA ASP A 90 19.48 -9.43 -1.73
C ASP A 90 18.85 -8.91 -3.03
N ALA A 91 18.48 -7.63 -3.05
CA ALA A 91 17.82 -7.02 -4.22
C ALA A 91 18.72 -7.02 -5.47
N SER A 92 20.04 -7.10 -5.31
CA SER A 92 21.00 -7.21 -6.42
C SER A 92 21.02 -8.58 -7.09
N GLU A 93 20.45 -9.60 -6.47
CA GLU A 93 20.40 -10.97 -7.01
C GLU A 93 19.14 -11.23 -7.86
N ILE A 94 18.19 -10.29 -7.84
CA ILE A 94 16.93 -10.38 -8.58
C ILE A 94 17.07 -9.61 -9.88
N ASP A 95 17.03 -10.33 -11.00
CA ASP A 95 17.07 -9.76 -12.33
C ASP A 95 15.66 -9.68 -12.91
N ALA A 96 15.19 -8.46 -13.19
CA ALA A 96 13.87 -8.24 -13.78
C ALA A 96 13.74 -8.75 -15.22
N ALA A 97 14.85 -9.03 -15.91
CA ALA A 97 14.83 -9.65 -17.23
C ALA A 97 14.63 -11.17 -17.18
N GLN A 98 14.78 -11.80 -16.00
CA GLN A 98 14.64 -13.23 -15.82
C GLN A 98 13.23 -13.63 -15.38
N ALA A 99 12.87 -14.88 -15.66
CA ALA A 99 11.59 -15.42 -15.20
C ALA A 99 11.57 -15.51 -13.67
N LEU A 100 10.51 -15.01 -13.04
CA LEU A 100 10.36 -14.98 -11.58
C LEU A 100 10.38 -16.39 -10.93
N SER A 101 10.01 -17.43 -11.68
CA SER A 101 10.11 -18.82 -11.23
C SER A 101 11.54 -19.27 -10.92
N ILE A 102 12.55 -18.66 -11.57
CA ILE A 102 13.97 -18.96 -11.34
C ILE A 102 14.39 -18.48 -9.94
N HIS A 103 13.80 -17.39 -9.46
CA HIS A 103 14.05 -16.82 -8.13
C HIS A 103 13.21 -17.48 -7.03
N GLY A 104 12.47 -18.55 -7.34
CA GLY A 104 11.66 -19.26 -6.33
C GLY A 104 10.32 -18.59 -6.04
N MET A 105 9.77 -17.79 -6.96
CA MET A 105 8.39 -17.30 -6.85
C MET A 105 7.41 -18.49 -6.86
N ASP A 106 6.80 -18.76 -5.71
CA ASP A 106 5.73 -19.74 -5.56
C ASP A 106 4.36 -19.07 -5.42
N SER A 107 3.30 -19.87 -5.26
CA SER A 107 1.94 -19.34 -5.09
C SER A 107 1.74 -18.55 -3.80
N LEU A 108 2.49 -18.84 -2.72
CA LEU A 108 2.36 -18.14 -1.45
C LEU A 108 2.99 -16.75 -1.53
N VAL A 109 4.21 -16.69 -2.06
CA VAL A 109 4.95 -15.46 -2.38
C VAL A 109 4.17 -14.62 -3.38
N ALA A 110 3.50 -15.23 -4.37
CA ALA A 110 2.64 -14.51 -5.32
C ALA A 110 1.45 -13.83 -4.62
N VAL A 111 0.81 -14.50 -3.66
CA VAL A 111 -0.28 -13.93 -2.86
C VAL A 111 0.25 -12.80 -1.96
N GLU A 112 1.41 -12.98 -1.34
CA GLU A 112 2.07 -11.93 -0.54
C GLU A 112 2.48 -10.72 -1.39
N MET A 113 2.96 -10.94 -2.61
CA MET A 113 3.28 -9.87 -3.56
C MET A 113 2.06 -9.07 -3.98
N LYS A 114 0.88 -9.71 -4.06
CA LYS A 114 -0.39 -9.05 -4.41
C LYS A 114 -0.91 -8.14 -3.30
N ASN A 115 -0.72 -8.52 -2.03
CA ASN A 115 -1.24 -7.81 -0.85
C ASN A 115 -0.35 -6.64 -0.44
#